data_AF-A0A2G6H843-F1
#
_entry.id   AF-A0A2G6H843-F1
#
_cell.length_a   1.000
_cell.length_b   1.000
_cell.length_c   1.000
_cell.angle_alpha   90.00
_cell.angle_beta   90.00
_cell.angle_gamma   90.00
#
_symmetry.space_group_name_H-M   'P 1'
#
loop_
_entity.id
_entity.type
_entity.pdbx_description
1 polymer ?
#
loop_
_entity_poly.entity_id
_entity_poly.type
_entity_poly.pdbx_seq_one_letter_code
_entity_poly.pdbx_strand_id
1 'polypeptide(L)'
;MIVCFLTDNDITGGNSGSPVINGDGELIGVAFDGNWEAMSGDIAFEPELQRTISVDIRYVLFVIDKFAGAKHLVDEMTLVE
;
A
#
# COMPACT_ATOMS: atom_id res chain seq x y z
N MET A 1 2.77 -13.03 -9.23
CA MET A 1 3.32 -11.97 -8.35
C MET A 1 2.29 -10.86 -8.31
N ILE A 2 1.80 -10.52 -7.12
CA ILE A 2 0.86 -9.40 -6.94
C ILE A 2 1.70 -8.12 -6.82
N VAL A 3 1.28 -7.04 -7.48
CA VAL A 3 2.04 -5.78 -7.56
C VAL A 3 1.37 -4.70 -6.73
N CYS A 4 0.08 -4.46 -6.98
CA CYS A 4 -0.73 -3.50 -6.24
C CYS A 4 -2.09 -4.11 -5.91
N PHE A 5 -2.80 -3.48 -4.97
CA PHE A 5 -4.19 -3.79 -4.62
C PHE A 5 -4.98 -2.51 -4.34
N LEU A 6 -6.30 -2.64 -4.35
CA LEU A 6 -7.24 -1.55 -4.05
C LEU A 6 -7.90 -1.78 -2.70
N THR A 7 -8.16 -0.68 -1.98
CA THR A 7 -9.00 -0.65 -0.79
C THR A 7 -10.02 0.48 -0.87
N ASP A 8 -11.02 0.45 0.02
CA ASP A 8 -12.02 1.51 0.22
C ASP A 8 -11.59 2.51 1.31
N ASN A 9 -10.29 2.56 1.64
CA ASN A 9 -9.76 3.57 2.54
C ASN A 9 -9.93 4.97 1.92
N ASP A 10 -10.33 5.92 2.76
CA ASP A 10 -10.43 7.33 2.42
C ASP A 10 -9.06 8.00 2.62
N ILE A 11 -8.49 8.52 1.53
CA ILE A 11 -7.20 9.21 1.54
C ILE A 11 -7.27 10.52 0.77
N THR A 12 -6.42 11.45 1.18
CA THR A 12 -6.14 12.71 0.48
C THR A 12 -4.62 12.95 0.40
N GLY A 13 -4.21 14.05 -0.22
CA GLY A 13 -2.83 14.53 -0.21
C GLY A 13 -2.22 14.54 1.19
N GLY A 14 -1.07 13.90 1.32
CA GLY A 14 -0.39 13.69 2.61
C GLY A 14 -0.34 12.24 3.06
N ASN A 15 -1.17 11.36 2.50
CA ASN A 15 -1.15 9.92 2.81
C ASN A 15 -0.14 9.11 1.97
N SER A 16 0.61 9.74 1.06
CA SER A 16 1.63 9.04 0.29
C SER A 16 2.70 8.47 1.22
N GLY A 17 2.89 7.15 1.17
CA GLY A 17 3.78 6.42 2.08
C GLY A 17 3.11 5.88 3.34
N SER A 18 1.80 6.11 3.54
CA SER A 18 1.08 5.57 4.69
C SER A 18 1.08 4.03 4.69
N PRO A 19 1.30 3.39 5.85
CA PRO A 19 1.23 1.94 5.96
C PRO A 19 -0.22 1.45 5.86
N VAL A 20 -0.46 0.42 5.05
CA VAL A 20 -1.72 -0.33 5.03
C VAL A 20 -1.55 -1.57 5.88
N ILE A 21 -2.45 -1.73 6.86
CA ILE A 21 -2.30 -2.70 7.95
C ILE A 21 -3.48 -3.69 7.94
N ASN A 22 -3.23 -4.98 8.21
CA ASN A 22 -4.27 -6.00 8.33
C ASN A 22 -4.98 -5.97 9.70
N GLY A 23 -5.90 -6.91 9.94
CA GLY A 23 -6.66 -7.00 11.20
C GLY A 23 -5.81 -7.25 12.45
N ASP A 24 -4.58 -7.75 12.28
CA ASP A 24 -3.66 -8.12 13.37
C ASP A 24 -2.58 -7.06 13.62
N GLY A 25 -2.61 -5.94 12.89
CA GLY A 25 -1.63 -4.86 13.07
C GLY A 25 -0.37 -4.98 12.20
N GLU A 26 -0.36 -5.86 11.20
CA GLU A 26 0.80 -6.17 10.37
C GLU A 26 0.75 -5.43 9.01
N LEU A 27 1.92 -5.02 8.50
CA LEU A 27 2.04 -4.26 7.25
C LEU A 27 1.77 -5.15 6.02
N ILE A 28 0.76 -4.79 5.23
CA ILE A 28 0.39 -5.51 3.99
C ILE A 28 0.61 -4.70 2.71
N GLY A 29 0.76 -3.38 2.84
CA GLY A 29 1.05 -2.53 1.69
C GLY A 29 1.40 -1.11 2.07
N VAL A 30 1.72 -0.31 1.05
CA VAL A 30 2.02 1.11 1.22
C VAL A 30 1.13 1.90 0.26
N ALA A 31 0.32 2.80 0.81
CA ALA A 31 -0.54 3.66 0.03
C ALA A 31 0.31 4.67 -0.76
N PHE A 32 0.02 4.83 -2.04
CA PHE A 32 0.76 5.79 -2.88
C PHE A 32 -0.13 6.67 -3.75
N ASP A 33 -1.37 6.26 -4.06
CA ASP A 33 -2.27 7.05 -4.88
C ASP A 33 -3.75 6.67 -4.66
N GLY A 34 -4.66 7.43 -5.25
CA GLY A 34 -6.09 7.11 -5.39
C GLY A 34 -6.47 6.89 -6.85
N ASN A 35 -7.60 6.24 -7.10
CA ASN A 35 -8.16 6.18 -8.46
C ASN A 35 -8.68 7.56 -8.90
N TRP A 36 -9.01 7.68 -10.19
CA TRP A 36 -9.50 8.94 -10.78
C TRP A 36 -10.75 9.48 -10.06
N GLU A 37 -11.65 8.59 -9.64
CA GLU A 37 -12.86 8.94 -8.90
C GLU A 37 -12.56 9.53 -7.50
N ALA A 38 -11.38 9.25 -6.93
CA ALA A 38 -10.94 9.81 -5.66
C ALA A 38 -10.50 11.28 -5.74
N MET A 39 -10.43 11.90 -6.93
CA MET A 39 -10.09 13.32 -7.05
C MET A 39 -11.11 14.25 -6.39
N SER A 40 -12.37 13.83 -6.23
CA SER A 40 -13.40 14.57 -5.47
C SER A 40 -13.31 14.37 -3.96
N GLY A 41 -12.46 13.45 -3.49
CA GLY A 41 -12.35 12.99 -2.09
C GLY A 41 -12.11 14.11 -1.08
N ASP A 42 -11.39 15.17 -1.48
CA ASP A 42 -11.13 16.34 -0.63
C ASP A 42 -12.41 17.09 -0.20
N ILE A 43 -13.52 16.90 -0.93
CA ILE A 43 -14.80 17.55 -0.69
C ILE A 43 -15.85 16.53 -0.25
N ALA A 44 -15.88 15.36 -0.89
CA ALA A 44 -16.86 14.32 -0.60
C ALA A 44 -16.29 12.93 -0.85
N PHE A 45 -16.51 12.04 0.12
CA PHE A 45 -16.19 10.63 -0.03
C PHE A 45 -17.35 9.88 -0.71
N GLU A 46 -17.05 9.13 -1.78
CA GLU A 46 -18.02 8.33 -2.55
C GLU A 46 -17.69 6.83 -2.40
N PRO A 47 -18.31 6.11 -1.45
CA PRO A 47 -17.90 4.76 -1.07
C PRO A 47 -17.95 3.73 -2.22
N GLU A 48 -18.85 3.93 -3.18
CA GLU A 48 -19.00 3.00 -4.30
C GLU A 48 -17.89 3.15 -5.34
N LEU A 49 -17.29 4.34 -5.46
CA LEU A 49 -16.38 4.70 -6.55
C LEU A 49 -14.93 4.89 -6.10
N GLN A 50 -14.70 5.52 -4.95
CA GLN A 50 -13.36 5.93 -4.53
C GLN A 50 -12.56 4.75 -3.98
N ARG A 51 -11.33 4.60 -4.47
CA ARG A 51 -10.43 3.52 -4.06
C ARG A 51 -9.02 4.05 -3.84
N THR A 52 -8.43 3.63 -2.72
CA THR A 52 -7.02 3.81 -2.46
C THR A 52 -6.22 2.76 -3.21
N ILE A 53 -5.13 3.19 -3.87
CA ILE A 53 -4.17 2.35 -4.57
C ILE A 53 -2.93 2.17 -3.70
N SER A 54 -2.60 0.92 -3.41
CA SER A 54 -1.47 0.55 -2.57
C SER A 54 -0.56 -0.45 -3.28
N VAL A 55 0.74 -0.31 -3.09
CA VAL A 55 1.72 -1.33 -3.51
C VAL A 55 1.69 -2.47 -2.50
N ASP A 56 1.72 -3.71 -2.98
CA ASP A 56 1.75 -4.90 -2.15
C ASP A 56 3.11 -5.07 -1.48
N ILE A 57 3.13 -5.31 -0.17
CA ILE A 57 4.39 -5.44 0.58
C ILE A 57 5.26 -6.58 0.03
N ARG A 58 4.66 -7.64 -0.51
CA ARG A 58 5.41 -8.76 -1.13
C ARG A 58 6.14 -8.32 -2.39
N TYR A 59 5.58 -7.36 -3.14
CA TYR A 59 6.26 -6.79 -4.30
C TYR A 59 7.44 -5.91 -3.88
N VAL A 60 7.27 -5.10 -2.84
CA VAL A 60 8.35 -4.29 -2.26
C VAL A 60 9.50 -5.19 -1.81
N LEU A 61 9.22 -6.24 -1.03
CA LEU A 61 10.22 -7.21 -0.59
C LEU A 61 10.87 -7.96 -1.76
N PHE A 62 10.09 -8.33 -2.79
CA PHE A 62 10.63 -8.94 -4.00
C PHE A 62 11.64 -8.02 -4.72
N VAL A 63 11.33 -6.74 -4.85
CA VAL A 63 12.24 -5.76 -5.48
C VAL A 63 13.50 -5.60 -4.62
N ILE A 64 13.37 -5.49 -3.30
CA ILE A 64 14.52 -5.37 -2.39
C ILE A 64 15.43 -6.62 -2.47
N ASP A 65 14.87 -7.82 -2.35
CA ASP A 65 15.64 -9.07 -2.33
C ASP A 65 16.13 -9.47 -3.72
N LYS A 66 15.21 -9.70 -4.66
CA LYS A 66 15.52 -10.36 -5.95
C LYS A 66 16.06 -9.41 -7.01
N PHE A 67 15.55 -8.18 -7.06
CA PHE A 67 15.98 -7.22 -8.07
C PHE A 67 17.22 -6.44 -7.61
N ALA A 68 17.18 -5.87 -6.41
CA ALA A 68 18.27 -5.05 -5.87
C ALA A 68 19.38 -5.85 -5.18
N GLY A 69 19.15 -7.14 -4.84
CA GLY A 69 20.12 -7.96 -4.12
C GLY A 69 20.37 -7.49 -2.68
N ALA A 70 19.49 -6.65 -2.13
CA ALA A 70 19.65 -6.00 -0.82
C ALA A 70 19.02 -6.83 0.31
N LYS A 71 19.27 -8.15 0.31
CA LYS A 71 18.65 -9.09 1.25
C LYS A 71 18.84 -8.72 2.73
N HIS A 72 19.96 -8.08 3.08
CA HIS A 72 20.23 -7.61 4.44
C HIS A 72 19.12 -6.70 5.00
N LEU A 73 18.41 -5.94 4.17
CA LEU A 73 17.28 -5.11 4.61
C LEU A 73 16.05 -5.96 4.93
N VAL A 74 15.82 -7.04 4.19
CA VAL A 74 14.74 -8.00 4.47
C VAL A 74 15.03 -8.76 5.76
N ASP A 75 16.29 -9.14 5.98
CA ASP A 75 16.73 -9.84 7.19
C ASP A 75 16.65 -8.95 8.45
N GLU A 76 16.59 -7.61 8.31
CA GLU A 76 16.37 -6.67 9.42
C GLU A 76 14.90 -6.60 9.87
N MET A 77 13.96 -6.99 8.99
CA MET A 77 12.52 -6.91 9.25
C MET A 77 12.02 -8.17 9.97
N THR A 78 10.93 -8.03 10.73
CA THR A 78 10.20 -9.19 11.28
C THR A 78 9.09 -9.58 10.31
N LEU A 79 9.24 -10.74 9.66
CA LEU A 79 8.23 -11.27 8.75
C LEU A 79 7.29 -12.22 9.50
N VAL A 80 6.01 -12.13 9.15
CA VAL A 80 4.88 -12.89 9.71
C VAL A 80 4.15 -13.60 8.56
N GLU A 81 3.41 -14.67 8.86
CA GLU A 81 2.76 -15.55 7.86
C GLU A 81 1.36 -15.11 7.47
#